data_AF-A0A968VR41-F1
#
_entry.id   AF-A0A968VR41-F1
#
_cell.length_a   1.000
_cell.length_b   1.000
_cell.length_c   1.000
_cell.angle_alpha   90.00
_cell.angle_beta   90.00
_cell.angle_gamma   90.00
#
_symmetry.space_group_name_H-M   'P 1'
#
loop_
_entity.id
_entity.type
_entity.pdbx_description
1 polymer ?
#
loop_
_entity_poly.entity_id
_entity_poly.type
_entity_poly.pdbx_seq_one_letter_code
_entity_poly.pdbx_strand_id
1 'polypeptide(L)'
;MSALDTAGNESAQSSGALALPDTTTPANLNVPLRINFQNNAATVPAGYIKDHGQPFANVRGFGWVLPGSSTPLDLAVGGTTPGNGRDRGESASGLDQRLDTLLHMQADDVASFNGTSAEGAWEVALPNGSYDVEVSVGDASVGFDPTTHVINVEGVSAISGFTTVPGTAPMGADRFRSATVQVTVNDGRLTIDAVGGTNTKINYLIIDAAAAP
;
A
#
# COMPACT_ATOMS: atom_id res chain seq x y z
N MET A 1 -42.13 2.91 3.92
CA MET A 1 -43.13 2.65 4.98
C MET A 1 -42.41 2.73 6.30
N SER A 2 -42.70 3.71 7.15
CA SER A 2 -42.23 3.72 8.53
C SER A 2 -43.11 2.77 9.34
N ALA A 3 -42.50 1.88 10.11
CA ALA A 3 -43.21 1.17 11.16
C ALA A 3 -43.18 2.05 12.42
N LEU A 4 -44.35 2.37 12.95
CA LEU A 4 -44.52 3.08 14.23
C LEU A 4 -44.55 2.05 15.37
N ASP A 5 -43.91 2.36 16.50
CA ASP A 5 -44.11 1.60 17.74
C ASP A 5 -45.38 2.07 18.48
N THR A 6 -45.81 1.30 19.47
CA THR A 6 -47.04 1.55 20.24
C THR A 6 -46.95 2.79 21.16
N ALA A 7 -45.85 3.54 21.15
CA ALA A 7 -45.67 4.77 21.92
C ALA A 7 -45.70 6.06 21.04
N GLY A 8 -45.85 5.92 19.72
CA GLY A 8 -45.97 7.07 18.82
C GLY A 8 -44.67 7.86 18.62
N ASN A 9 -43.52 7.26 18.93
CA ASN A 9 -42.23 7.87 18.64
C ASN A 9 -41.75 7.43 17.25
N GLU A 10 -41.55 8.40 16.35
CA GLU A 10 -40.86 8.14 15.09
C GLU A 10 -39.36 8.02 15.35
N SER A 11 -38.75 6.89 14.99
CA SER A 11 -37.29 6.84 14.87
C SER A 11 -36.89 7.75 13.70
N ALA A 12 -35.96 8.68 13.94
CA ALA A 12 -35.35 9.46 12.87
C ALA A 12 -34.86 8.51 11.76
N GLN A 13 -35.21 8.80 10.52
CA GLN A 13 -34.69 8.06 9.36
C GLN A 13 -33.17 8.05 9.46
N SER A 14 -32.56 6.86 9.48
CA SER A 14 -31.12 6.76 9.31
C SER A 14 -30.78 7.42 7.98
N SER A 15 -29.87 8.39 7.99
CA SER A 15 -29.28 8.91 6.76
C SER A 15 -28.51 7.76 6.13
N GLY A 16 -29.17 7.01 5.25
CA GLY A 16 -28.50 6.03 4.41
C GLY A 16 -27.43 6.77 3.63
N ALA A 17 -26.17 6.64 4.04
CA ALA A 17 -25.06 6.90 3.16
C ALA A 17 -25.28 5.98 1.97
N LEU A 18 -25.64 6.54 0.82
CA LEU A 18 -25.66 5.83 -0.43
C LEU A 18 -24.20 5.51 -0.75
N ALA A 19 -23.69 4.39 -0.21
CA ALA A 19 -22.53 3.75 -0.77
C ALA A 19 -22.93 3.36 -2.19
N LEU A 20 -22.50 4.15 -3.18
CA LEU A 20 -22.57 3.70 -4.55
C LEU A 20 -21.86 2.33 -4.60
N PRO A 21 -22.50 1.27 -5.12
CA PRO A 21 -21.81 0.01 -5.29
C PRO A 21 -20.60 0.26 -6.18
N ASP A 22 -19.46 -0.28 -5.76
CA ASP A 22 -18.25 -0.29 -6.58
C ASP A 22 -18.56 -0.89 -7.96
N THR A 23 -17.89 -0.41 -9.01
CA THR A 23 -18.16 -0.89 -10.38
C THR A 23 -17.87 -2.38 -10.49
N THR A 24 -18.48 -3.10 -11.42
CA THR A 24 -18.20 -4.55 -11.59
C THR A 24 -16.86 -4.81 -12.28
N THR A 25 -16.29 -3.81 -12.94
CA THR A 25 -15.04 -3.90 -13.68
C THR A 25 -14.07 -2.85 -13.13
N PRO A 26 -12.81 -3.23 -12.81
CA PRO A 26 -11.78 -2.29 -12.41
C PRO A 26 -11.47 -1.28 -13.50
N ALA A 27 -11.27 -0.03 -13.11
CA ALA A 27 -10.74 1.00 -13.99
C ALA A 27 -9.25 0.78 -14.21
N ASN A 28 -8.84 0.49 -15.45
CA ASN A 28 -7.42 0.38 -15.79
C ASN A 28 -6.71 1.73 -15.62
N LEU A 29 -5.52 1.71 -15.02
CA LEU A 29 -4.66 2.88 -14.94
C LEU A 29 -3.72 2.96 -16.14
N ASN A 30 -3.32 4.19 -16.48
CA ASN A 30 -2.32 4.46 -17.52
C ASN A 30 -0.91 4.43 -16.94
N VAL A 31 0.05 3.95 -17.72
CA VAL A 31 1.49 4.03 -17.41
C VAL A 31 2.14 5.19 -18.18
N PRO A 32 3.17 5.87 -17.63
CA PRO A 32 3.87 5.60 -16.37
C PRO A 32 2.98 5.85 -15.14
N LEU A 33 2.86 4.84 -14.27
CA LEU A 33 2.12 4.94 -13.02
C LEU A 33 3.11 5.07 -11.87
N ARG A 34 2.89 6.03 -10.98
CA ARG A 34 3.75 6.30 -9.82
C ARG A 34 2.90 6.35 -8.56
N ILE A 35 3.11 5.42 -7.63
CA ILE A 35 2.38 5.36 -6.35
C ILE A 35 3.37 5.63 -5.23
N ASN A 36 3.00 6.53 -4.32
CA ASN A 36 3.72 6.79 -3.08
C ASN A 36 2.91 6.23 -1.92
N PHE A 37 3.50 5.32 -1.16
CA PHE A 37 2.90 4.72 0.01
C PHE A 37 3.24 5.55 1.24
N GLN A 38 2.21 6.04 1.92
CA GLN A 38 2.37 7.05 2.97
C GLN A 38 1.21 7.02 3.97
N ASN A 39 1.32 7.77 5.06
CA ASN A 39 0.13 8.09 5.85
C ASN A 39 -0.80 9.05 5.07
N ASN A 40 -2.05 9.21 5.54
CA ASN A 40 -3.01 10.05 4.85
C ASN A 40 -2.64 11.56 4.87
N ALA A 41 -1.89 12.00 5.88
CA ALA A 41 -1.62 13.41 6.15
C ALA A 41 -0.38 13.97 5.44
N ALA A 42 0.60 13.13 5.08
CA ALA A 42 1.84 13.58 4.45
C ALA A 42 1.60 14.25 3.10
N THR A 43 2.52 15.14 2.76
CA THR A 43 2.57 15.75 1.43
C THR A 43 2.84 14.68 0.38
N VAL A 44 2.06 14.68 -0.70
CA VAL A 44 2.25 13.74 -1.80
C VAL A 44 3.41 14.23 -2.68
N PRO A 45 4.42 13.39 -2.97
CA PRO A 45 5.48 13.74 -3.91
C PRO A 45 4.93 14.13 -5.28
N ALA A 46 5.54 15.14 -5.92
CA ALA A 46 5.07 15.63 -7.21
C ALA A 46 5.08 14.51 -8.28
N GLY A 47 3.96 14.35 -8.99
CA GLY A 47 3.80 13.33 -10.02
C GLY A 47 3.48 11.91 -9.51
N TYR A 48 3.27 11.75 -8.20
CA TYR A 48 2.84 10.50 -7.57
C TYR A 48 1.37 10.56 -7.18
N ILE A 49 0.73 9.39 -7.18
CA ILE A 49 -0.58 9.18 -6.57
C ILE A 49 -0.34 8.67 -5.14
N LYS A 50 -1.07 9.23 -4.18
CA LYS A 50 -1.05 8.76 -2.79
C LYS A 50 -1.78 7.44 -2.66
N ASP A 51 -1.14 6.45 -2.05
CA ASP A 51 -1.80 5.32 -1.41
C ASP A 51 -1.51 5.37 0.09
N HIS A 52 -2.56 5.25 0.90
CA HIS A 52 -2.46 5.29 2.36
C HIS A 52 -3.09 4.08 3.05
N GLY A 53 -3.25 2.98 2.33
CA GLY A 53 -3.77 1.71 2.87
C GLY A 53 -5.21 1.41 2.47
N GLN A 54 -5.79 2.14 1.52
CA GLN A 54 -7.21 1.96 1.20
C GLN A 54 -7.47 0.60 0.53
N PRO A 55 -8.61 -0.05 0.81
CA PRO A 55 -8.95 -1.31 0.17
C PRO A 55 -9.04 -1.13 -1.34
N PHE A 56 -8.74 -2.20 -2.08
CA PHE A 56 -8.95 -2.23 -3.52
C PHE A 56 -10.40 -1.83 -3.84
N ALA A 57 -10.55 -0.86 -4.75
CA ALA A 57 -11.83 -0.45 -5.27
C ALA A 57 -11.75 -0.40 -6.80
N ASN A 58 -12.71 -1.02 -7.48
CA ASN A 58 -12.78 -1.07 -8.93
C ASN A 58 -12.84 0.34 -9.53
N VAL A 59 -13.56 1.28 -8.90
CA VAL A 59 -13.57 2.69 -9.33
C VAL A 59 -12.21 3.39 -9.23
N ARG A 60 -11.37 3.00 -8.26
CA ARG A 60 -10.02 3.55 -8.11
C ARG A 60 -9.03 2.83 -9.02
N GLY A 61 -9.32 1.55 -9.31
CA GLY A 61 -8.45 0.67 -10.07
C GLY A 61 -7.28 0.11 -9.28
N PHE A 62 -7.10 0.46 -8.01
CA PHE A 62 -6.02 -0.07 -7.17
C PHE A 62 -6.37 -0.05 -5.68
N GLY A 63 -5.58 -0.79 -4.91
CA GLY A 63 -5.58 -0.75 -3.44
C GLY A 63 -5.21 -2.10 -2.84
N TRP A 64 -5.48 -2.24 -1.55
CA TRP A 64 -5.04 -3.37 -0.74
C TRP A 64 -6.05 -4.52 -0.73
N VAL A 65 -5.53 -5.75 -0.72
CA VAL A 65 -6.28 -7.00 -0.66
C VAL A 65 -5.64 -7.95 0.37
N LEU A 66 -6.40 -8.94 0.83
CA LEU A 66 -5.84 -10.05 1.60
C LEU A 66 -4.89 -10.87 0.70
N PRO A 67 -3.66 -11.18 1.15
CA PRO A 67 -2.68 -11.92 0.36
C PRO A 67 -3.24 -13.22 -0.22
N GLY A 68 -2.92 -13.49 -1.49
CA GLY A 68 -3.41 -14.68 -2.20
C GLY A 68 -4.90 -14.66 -2.58
N SER A 69 -5.56 -13.50 -2.48
CA SER A 69 -6.96 -13.32 -2.88
C SER A 69 -7.20 -11.92 -3.43
N SER A 70 -8.36 -11.69 -4.05
CA SER A 70 -8.83 -10.34 -4.43
C SER A 70 -9.81 -9.75 -3.42
N THR A 71 -9.83 -10.25 -2.17
CA THR A 71 -10.70 -9.74 -1.11
C THR A 71 -10.15 -8.39 -0.63
N PRO A 72 -10.89 -7.27 -0.76
CA PRO A 72 -10.37 -5.97 -0.35
C PRO A 72 -10.06 -5.92 1.15
N LEU A 73 -8.92 -5.31 1.50
CA LEU A 73 -8.42 -5.16 2.86
C LEU A 73 -8.19 -3.68 3.17
N ASP A 74 -8.80 -3.18 4.24
CA ASP A 74 -8.61 -1.79 4.66
C ASP A 74 -7.47 -1.65 5.68
N LEU A 75 -6.31 -1.19 5.19
CA LEU A 75 -5.14 -0.82 5.99
C LEU A 75 -5.09 0.68 6.31
N ALA A 76 -6.09 1.48 5.94
CA ALA A 76 -6.15 2.92 6.19
C ALA A 76 -6.82 3.28 7.53
N VAL A 77 -7.20 2.27 8.33
CA VAL A 77 -7.98 2.40 9.57
C VAL A 77 -7.21 1.89 10.80
N GLY A 78 -7.81 2.07 11.98
CA GLY A 78 -7.24 1.59 13.24
C GLY A 78 -6.07 2.46 13.76
N GLY A 79 -5.77 2.30 15.05
CA GLY A 79 -4.70 3.07 15.70
C GLY A 79 -5.04 4.53 16.02
N THR A 80 -4.16 5.19 16.78
CA THR A 80 -4.21 6.64 17.06
C THR A 80 -3.60 7.47 15.93
N THR A 81 -2.71 6.87 15.14
CA THR A 81 -2.31 7.34 13.82
C THR A 81 -3.04 6.43 12.82
N PRO A 82 -4.15 6.88 12.21
CA PRO A 82 -4.98 6.00 11.41
C PRO A 82 -4.21 5.26 10.31
N GLY A 83 -4.35 3.94 10.29
CA GLY A 83 -3.82 3.07 9.25
C GLY A 83 -2.35 2.69 9.40
N ASN A 84 -1.85 2.02 8.37
CA ASN A 84 -0.53 1.39 8.35
C ASN A 84 0.55 2.29 7.73
N GLY A 85 0.16 3.44 7.17
CA GLY A 85 1.07 4.41 6.59
C GLY A 85 1.85 5.19 7.65
N ARG A 86 3.09 5.56 7.36
CA ARG A 86 3.95 6.41 8.20
C ARG A 86 4.57 7.53 7.37
N ASP A 87 4.87 8.60 8.08
CA ASP A 87 5.71 9.71 7.66
C ASP A 87 6.70 9.91 8.81
N ARG A 88 8.01 9.85 8.54
CA ARG A 88 9.04 9.96 9.58
C ARG A 88 9.49 11.40 9.80
N GLY A 89 9.08 12.34 8.94
CA GLY A 89 9.38 13.77 9.08
C GLY A 89 10.84 14.12 8.78
N GLU A 90 11.59 13.23 8.12
CA GLU A 90 12.98 13.44 7.73
C GLU A 90 13.11 14.24 6.42
N SER A 91 12.00 14.49 5.70
CA SER A 91 12.03 15.37 4.52
C SER A 91 12.35 16.83 4.85
N ALA A 92 12.05 17.29 6.07
CA ALA A 92 12.51 18.59 6.56
C ALA A 92 14.05 18.67 6.67
N SER A 93 14.71 17.52 6.82
CA SER A 93 16.17 17.37 6.85
C SER A 93 16.77 17.12 5.45
N GLY A 94 15.96 17.20 4.39
CA GLY A 94 16.40 17.05 3.00
C GLY A 94 16.29 15.62 2.45
N LEU A 95 15.69 14.67 3.18
CA LEU A 95 15.37 13.36 2.62
C LEU A 95 14.27 13.48 1.56
N ASP A 96 14.39 12.68 0.50
CA ASP A 96 13.31 12.52 -0.48
C ASP A 96 12.02 12.06 0.22
N GLN A 97 10.91 12.78 0.02
CA GLN A 97 9.61 12.46 0.60
C GLN A 97 9.15 11.03 0.27
N ARG A 98 9.58 10.47 -0.86
CA ARG A 98 9.28 9.08 -1.24
C ARG A 98 9.93 8.06 -0.33
N LEU A 99 11.05 8.40 0.31
CA LEU A 99 11.77 7.54 1.27
C LEU A 99 11.43 7.89 2.73
N ASP A 100 10.91 9.11 2.98
CA ASP A 100 10.44 9.54 4.29
C ASP A 100 9.11 8.86 4.69
N THR A 101 8.32 8.48 3.68
CA THR A 101 7.04 7.80 3.87
C THR A 101 7.11 6.31 3.55
N LEU A 102 6.25 5.54 4.21
CA LEU A 102 6.11 4.11 3.97
C LEU A 102 4.71 3.62 4.32
N LEU A 103 4.40 2.38 3.95
CA LEU A 103 3.29 1.60 4.48
C LEU A 103 3.74 0.21 4.91
N HIS A 104 3.28 -0.25 6.08
CA HIS A 104 3.56 -1.60 6.57
C HIS A 104 2.67 -2.63 5.87
N MET A 105 3.27 -3.57 5.14
CA MET A 105 2.59 -4.66 4.45
C MET A 105 2.26 -5.85 5.36
N GLN A 106 3.03 -6.03 6.43
CA GLN A 106 2.95 -7.18 7.34
C GLN A 106 2.90 -6.67 8.79
N ALA A 107 1.89 -5.86 9.09
CA ALA A 107 1.80 -5.14 10.36
C ALA A 107 1.48 -6.05 11.56
N ASP A 108 0.96 -7.25 11.29
CA ASP A 108 0.75 -8.33 12.25
C ASP A 108 2.03 -8.97 12.77
N ASP A 109 3.17 -8.80 12.09
CA ASP A 109 4.50 -9.16 12.61
C ASP A 109 4.96 -8.24 13.76
N VAL A 110 4.27 -7.11 13.98
CA VAL A 110 4.62 -6.11 14.99
C VAL A 110 3.68 -6.24 16.19
N ALA A 111 4.20 -6.77 17.30
CA ALA A 111 3.42 -7.16 18.49
C ALA A 111 2.51 -6.09 19.11
N SER A 112 2.77 -4.79 18.86
CA SER A 112 1.95 -3.69 19.37
C SER A 112 1.77 -2.62 18.30
N PHE A 113 1.40 -3.05 17.09
CA PHE A 113 1.21 -2.15 15.97
C PHE A 113 0.08 -1.13 16.21
N ASN A 114 0.38 0.15 15.96
CA ASN A 114 -0.61 1.23 16.01
C ASN A 114 -1.28 1.40 14.62
N GLY A 115 -2.30 0.61 14.33
CA GLY A 115 -2.99 0.59 13.03
C GLY A 115 -3.79 -0.71 12.84
N THR A 116 -3.97 -1.14 11.60
CA THR A 116 -4.53 -2.46 11.28
C THR A 116 -3.43 -3.51 11.35
N SER A 117 -3.49 -4.39 12.35
CA SER A 117 -2.58 -5.53 12.52
C SER A 117 -2.95 -6.67 11.57
N ALA A 118 -2.57 -6.55 10.30
CA ALA A 118 -2.82 -7.55 9.27
C ALA A 118 -1.71 -7.53 8.20
N GLU A 119 -1.60 -8.65 7.49
CA GLU A 119 -0.83 -8.76 6.26
C GLU A 119 -1.69 -8.36 5.04
N GLY A 120 -1.09 -7.61 4.11
CA GLY A 120 -1.74 -7.12 2.90
C GLY A 120 -0.88 -7.28 1.65
N ALA A 121 -1.55 -7.60 0.54
CA ALA A 121 -1.00 -7.45 -0.81
C ALA A 121 -1.64 -6.22 -1.47
N TRP A 122 -0.96 -5.65 -2.46
CA TRP A 122 -1.43 -4.50 -3.21
C TRP A 122 -1.68 -4.88 -4.67
N GLU A 123 -2.82 -4.47 -5.21
CA GLU A 123 -3.20 -4.74 -6.60
C GLU A 123 -3.48 -3.44 -7.35
N VAL A 124 -3.19 -3.45 -8.66
CA VAL A 124 -3.62 -2.42 -9.60
C VAL A 124 -4.12 -3.02 -10.90
N ALA A 125 -5.26 -2.52 -11.39
CA ALA A 125 -5.84 -2.87 -12.66
C ALA A 125 -5.02 -2.26 -13.80
N LEU A 126 -4.50 -3.14 -14.66
CA LEU A 126 -3.73 -2.78 -15.85
C LEU A 126 -4.15 -3.69 -17.00
N PRO A 127 -4.09 -3.23 -18.26
CA PRO A 127 -4.23 -4.11 -19.40
C PRO A 127 -3.19 -5.26 -19.34
N ASN A 128 -3.57 -6.45 -19.80
CA ASN A 128 -2.60 -7.54 -19.98
C ASN A 128 -1.44 -7.09 -20.86
N GLY A 129 -0.22 -7.40 -20.43
CA GLY A 129 0.99 -6.93 -21.08
C GLY A 129 2.22 -7.06 -20.19
N SER A 130 3.37 -6.64 -20.70
CA SER A 130 4.63 -6.66 -19.98
C SER A 130 4.97 -5.27 -19.43
N TYR A 131 5.46 -5.24 -18.20
CA TYR A 131 5.73 -4.01 -17.46
C TYR A 131 7.08 -4.08 -16.76
N ASP A 132 7.81 -2.97 -16.74
CA ASP A 132 8.96 -2.78 -15.86
C ASP A 132 8.47 -2.11 -14.57
N VAL A 133 8.73 -2.75 -13.43
CA VAL A 133 8.22 -2.33 -12.12
C VAL A 133 9.38 -2.06 -11.19
N GLU A 134 9.60 -0.79 -10.87
CA GLU A 134 10.50 -0.39 -9.78
C GLU A 134 9.71 -0.34 -8.47
N VAL A 135 10.27 -0.92 -7.42
CA VAL A 135 9.74 -0.85 -6.06
C VAL A 135 10.84 -0.47 -5.08
N SER A 136 10.50 0.30 -4.06
CA SER A 136 11.40 0.64 -2.95
C SER A 136 10.82 0.22 -1.60
N VAL A 137 11.70 -0.27 -0.72
CA VAL A 137 11.40 -0.66 0.66
C VAL A 137 12.42 -0.06 1.62
N GLY A 138 12.00 0.09 2.88
CA GLY A 138 12.85 0.62 3.94
C GLY A 138 12.11 1.53 4.91
N ASP A 139 12.88 2.14 5.81
CA ASP A 139 12.36 3.04 6.83
C ASP A 139 13.37 4.14 7.15
N ALA A 140 12.96 5.40 7.00
CA ALA A 140 13.79 6.54 7.37
C ALA A 140 14.09 6.58 8.88
N SER A 141 13.30 5.93 9.73
CA SER A 141 13.52 5.83 11.18
C SER A 141 13.42 4.36 11.61
N VAL A 142 14.45 3.59 11.27
CA VAL A 142 14.53 2.15 11.54
C VAL A 142 14.42 1.85 13.05
N GLY A 143 13.31 1.20 13.43
CA GLY A 143 13.07 0.70 14.77
C GLY A 143 13.83 -0.60 15.08
N PHE A 144 13.45 -1.26 16.18
CA PHE A 144 14.07 -2.52 16.63
C PHE A 144 13.22 -3.76 16.36
N ASP A 145 12.01 -3.59 15.81
CA ASP A 145 11.16 -4.71 15.43
C ASP A 145 11.88 -5.58 14.38
N PRO A 146 11.86 -6.92 14.51
CA PRO A 146 12.38 -7.81 13.48
C PRO A 146 11.83 -7.43 12.12
N THR A 147 12.73 -7.19 11.16
CA THR A 147 12.37 -6.70 9.83
C THR A 147 13.29 -7.34 8.80
N THR A 148 12.68 -8.00 7.82
CA THR A 148 13.35 -8.55 6.63
C THR A 148 12.45 -8.28 5.44
N HIS A 149 12.81 -7.28 4.62
CA HIS A 149 11.96 -6.85 3.51
C HIS A 149 12.02 -7.84 2.35
N VAL A 150 10.85 -8.26 1.89
CA VAL A 150 10.67 -9.04 0.67
C VAL A 150 9.60 -8.38 -0.17
N ILE A 151 9.80 -8.31 -1.48
CA ILE A 151 8.78 -7.90 -2.44
C ILE A 151 8.78 -8.88 -3.60
N ASN A 152 7.60 -9.37 -3.93
CA ASN A 152 7.31 -10.12 -5.15
C ASN A 152 6.33 -9.31 -6.00
N VAL A 153 6.55 -9.28 -7.32
CA VAL A 153 5.68 -8.63 -8.30
C VAL A 153 5.25 -9.70 -9.30
N GLU A 154 3.96 -9.99 -9.40
CA GLU A 154 3.45 -11.11 -10.21
C GLU A 154 4.17 -12.45 -9.92
N GLY A 155 4.57 -12.67 -8.66
CA GLY A 155 5.36 -13.83 -8.23
C GLY A 155 6.85 -13.80 -8.59
N VAL A 156 7.34 -12.77 -9.30
CA VAL A 156 8.76 -12.54 -9.56
C VAL A 156 9.38 -11.79 -8.38
N SER A 157 10.42 -12.37 -7.78
CA SER A 157 11.10 -11.75 -6.63
C SER A 157 11.89 -10.50 -7.06
N ALA A 158 11.49 -9.33 -6.57
CA ALA A 158 12.17 -8.06 -6.78
C ALA A 158 13.16 -7.76 -5.64
N ILE A 159 12.76 -8.01 -4.40
CA ILE A 159 13.60 -7.85 -3.21
C ILE A 159 13.51 -9.13 -2.39
N SER A 160 14.66 -9.75 -2.12
CA SER A 160 14.74 -11.09 -1.52
C SER A 160 15.47 -11.06 -0.16
N GLY A 161 14.89 -10.41 0.83
CA GLY A 161 15.36 -10.46 2.22
C GLY A 161 16.33 -9.34 2.61
N PHE A 162 15.97 -8.09 2.30
CA PHE A 162 16.76 -6.93 2.70
C PHE A 162 16.50 -6.54 4.16
N THR A 163 17.56 -6.56 4.97
CA THR A 163 17.53 -6.09 6.36
C THR A 163 18.08 -4.67 6.46
N THR A 164 17.42 -3.86 7.27
CA THR A 164 17.88 -2.51 7.63
C THR A 164 18.63 -2.55 8.94
N VAL A 165 19.60 -1.66 9.15
CA VAL A 165 20.35 -1.56 10.39
C VAL A 165 19.62 -0.61 11.36
N PRO A 166 19.16 -1.08 12.54
CA PRO A 166 18.52 -0.21 13.54
C PRO A 166 19.45 0.90 14.05
N GLY A 167 18.86 2.00 14.51
CA GLY A 167 19.58 3.07 15.21
C GLY A 167 20.14 4.16 14.29
N THR A 168 21.40 4.57 14.51
CA THR A 168 22.00 5.76 13.88
C THR A 168 22.70 5.47 12.55
N ALA A 169 22.36 4.36 11.87
CA ALA A 169 22.96 4.03 10.57
C ALA A 169 22.79 5.21 9.60
N PRO A 170 23.77 5.54 8.74
CA PRO A 170 23.62 6.64 7.79
C PRO A 170 22.36 6.49 6.92
N MET A 171 21.77 7.62 6.54
CA MET A 171 20.68 7.63 5.56
C MET A 171 21.20 7.10 4.21
N GLY A 172 20.45 6.21 3.56
CA GLY A 172 20.85 5.62 2.28
C GLY A 172 20.73 4.09 2.26
N ALA A 173 21.71 3.42 1.67
CA ALA A 173 21.67 1.97 1.38
C ALA A 173 21.52 1.06 2.62
N ASP A 174 21.85 1.56 3.82
CA ASP A 174 21.66 0.84 5.08
C ASP A 174 20.21 0.86 5.58
N ARG A 175 19.38 1.75 5.02
CA ARG A 175 17.97 1.97 5.41
C ARG A 175 16.99 1.68 4.29
N PHE A 176 17.42 1.72 3.03
CA PHE A 176 16.55 1.57 1.87
C PHE A 176 17.15 0.66 0.80
N ARG A 177 16.26 0.01 0.06
CA ARG A 177 16.60 -0.70 -1.16
C ARG A 177 15.52 -0.46 -2.20
N SER A 178 15.93 -0.31 -3.45
CA SER A 178 15.03 -0.41 -4.61
C SER A 178 15.51 -1.48 -5.57
N ALA A 179 14.58 -2.01 -6.35
CA ALA A 179 14.84 -2.96 -7.42
C ALA A 179 13.81 -2.80 -8.53
N THR A 180 14.20 -3.11 -9.75
CA THR A 180 13.32 -3.16 -10.92
C THR A 180 13.24 -4.59 -11.44
N VAL A 181 12.02 -5.06 -11.69
CA VAL A 181 11.75 -6.36 -12.34
C VAL A 181 10.83 -6.15 -13.53
N GLN A 182 11.02 -6.98 -14.56
CA GLN A 182 10.06 -7.08 -15.65
C GLN A 182 9.08 -8.21 -15.37
N VAL A 183 7.78 -7.95 -15.51
CA VAL A 183 6.70 -8.89 -15.24
C VAL A 183 5.68 -8.91 -16.36
N THR A 184 4.81 -9.92 -16.38
CA THR A 184 3.69 -10.00 -17.34
C THR A 184 2.38 -10.15 -16.59
N VAL A 185 1.46 -9.22 -16.83
CA VAL A 185 0.08 -9.24 -16.33
C VAL A 185 -0.79 -10.05 -17.30
N ASN A 186 -1.52 -11.04 -16.77
CA ASN A 186 -2.34 -11.96 -17.58
C ASN A 186 -3.83 -11.97 -17.21
N ASP A 187 -4.21 -11.44 -16.05
CA ASP A 187 -5.56 -11.46 -15.50
C ASP A 187 -6.18 -10.06 -15.35
N GLY A 188 -5.51 -9.04 -15.89
CA GLY A 188 -5.92 -7.65 -15.82
C GLY A 188 -5.53 -6.94 -14.52
N ARG A 189 -4.73 -7.58 -13.65
CA ARG A 189 -4.24 -6.99 -12.41
C ARG A 189 -2.76 -7.28 -12.22
N LEU A 190 -2.01 -6.26 -11.80
CA LEU A 190 -0.67 -6.43 -11.29
C LEU A 190 -0.74 -6.51 -9.77
N THR A 191 -0.12 -7.53 -9.20
CA THR A 191 -0.11 -7.86 -7.78
C THR A 191 1.30 -7.71 -7.21
N ILE A 192 1.39 -7.06 -6.05
CA ILE A 192 2.60 -6.92 -5.24
C ILE A 192 2.33 -7.48 -3.85
N ASP A 193 3.16 -8.41 -3.41
CA ASP A 193 3.08 -9.00 -2.08
C ASP A 193 4.45 -9.00 -1.37
N ALA A 194 4.41 -9.32 -0.08
CA ALA A 194 5.59 -9.42 0.79
C ALA A 194 5.83 -10.85 1.29
N VAL A 195 5.27 -11.87 0.62
CA VAL A 195 5.33 -13.27 1.07
C VAL A 195 6.78 -13.71 1.22
N GLY A 196 7.11 -14.22 2.40
CA GLY A 196 8.47 -14.63 2.79
C GLY A 196 9.28 -13.55 3.50
N GLY A 197 8.74 -12.33 3.63
CA GLY A 197 9.30 -11.25 4.43
C GLY A 197 8.83 -11.27 5.88
N THR A 198 9.33 -10.31 6.65
CA THR A 198 8.85 -9.98 8.00
C THR A 198 8.79 -8.46 8.13
N ASN A 199 7.65 -7.91 8.51
CA ASN A 199 7.41 -6.47 8.70
C ASN A 199 7.90 -5.63 7.50
N THR A 200 7.65 -6.11 6.28
CA THR A 200 8.02 -5.39 5.06
C THR A 200 7.31 -4.04 5.01
N LYS A 201 8.10 -2.99 4.76
CA LYS A 201 7.65 -1.60 4.59
C LYS A 201 7.93 -1.16 3.17
N ILE A 202 6.90 -0.84 2.41
CA ILE A 202 7.00 -0.36 1.04
C ILE A 202 6.94 1.17 1.02
N ASN A 203 7.80 1.80 0.22
CA ASN A 203 7.95 3.25 0.12
C ASN A 203 7.21 3.81 -1.09
N TYR A 204 7.61 3.38 -2.28
CA TYR A 204 7.01 3.80 -3.54
C TYR A 204 7.12 2.69 -4.59
N LEU A 205 6.33 2.82 -5.64
CA LEU A 205 6.49 2.04 -6.87
C LEU A 205 6.36 2.93 -8.11
N ILE A 206 6.98 2.47 -9.19
CA ILE A 206 6.88 3.02 -10.54
C ILE A 206 6.61 1.86 -11.49
N ILE A 207 5.59 1.98 -12.34
CA ILE A 207 5.25 1.00 -13.36
C ILE A 207 5.32 1.68 -14.71
N ASP A 208 6.20 1.18 -15.56
CA ASP A 208 6.37 1.60 -16.95
C ASP A 208 5.96 0.45 -17.88
N ALA A 209 5.51 0.79 -19.10
CA ALA A 209 5.39 -0.23 -20.13
C ALA A 209 6.77 -0.78 -20.45
N ALA A 210 6.92 -2.11 -20.47
CA ALA A 210 8.17 -2.72 -20.87
C ALA A 210 8.46 -2.38 -22.34
N ALA A 211 9.74 -2.14 -22.66
CA ALA A 211 10.14 -1.99 -24.05
C ALA A 211 9.77 -3.27 -24.83
N ALA A 212 9.26 -3.11 -26.05
CA ALA A 212 9.09 -4.26 -26.93
C ALA A 212 10.46 -4.93 -27.16
N PRO A 213 10.54 -6.27 -27.15
CA PRO A 213 11.80 -7.00 -27.34
C PRO A 213 12.45 -6.73 -28.71
#